data_AF-A0A1X7UP86-F1
#
_entry.id   AF-A0A1X7UP86-F1
#
_cell.length_a   1.000
_cell.length_b   1.000
_cell.length_c   1.000
_cell.angle_alpha   90.00
_cell.angle_beta   90.00
_cell.angle_gamma   90.00
#
_symmetry.space_group_name_H-M   'P 1'
#
loop_
_entity.id
_entity.type
_entity.pdbx_description
1 polymer ?
#
loop_
_entity_poly.entity_id
_entity_poly.type
_entity_poly.pdbx_seq_one_letter_code
_entity_poly.pdbx_strand_id
1 'polypeptide(L)' 'MRHKSEALERFMEFKATVEKETGKGIKALQSDRGGEYTSDLFTSYLKEHGIR' A
#
# COMPACT_ATOMS: atom_id res chain seq x y z
N MET A 1 -16.24 -11.51 -2.81
CA MET A 1 -15.54 -10.27 -2.42
C MET A 1 -14.15 -10.61 -1.85
N ARG A 2 -13.27 -11.24 -2.65
CA ARG A 2 -12.00 -11.84 -2.19
C ARG A 2 -10.73 -11.10 -2.65
N HIS A 3 -10.84 -10.16 -3.58
CA HIS A 3 -9.66 -9.58 -4.26
C HIS A 3 -9.09 -8.31 -3.62
N LYS A 4 -9.83 -7.64 -2.72
CA LYS A 4 -9.40 -6.36 -2.16
C LYS A 4 -8.42 -6.50 -0.99
N SER A 5 -8.48 -7.62 -0.26
CA SER A 5 -7.56 -7.91 0.86
C SER A 5 -6.18 -8.32 0.36
N GLU A 6 -6.12 -9.05 -0.76
CA GLU A 6 -4.87 -9.54 -1.34
C GLU A 6 -3.96 -8.39 -1.79
N ALA A 7 -4.53 -7.30 -2.34
CA ALA A 7 -3.74 -6.13 -2.72
C ALA A 7 -3.03 -5.51 -1.52
N LEU A 8 -3.70 -5.40 -0.37
CA LEU A 8 -3.12 -4.83 0.85
C LEU A 8 -2.00 -5.74 1.39
N GLU A 9 -2.23 -7.04 1.46
CA GLU A 9 -1.22 -8.01 1.91
C GLU A 9 0.05 -7.91 1.07
N ARG A 10 -0.09 -7.90 -0.26
CA ARG A 10 1.06 -7.76 -1.17
C ARG A 10 1.76 -6.41 -1.03
N PHE A 11 1.01 -5.34 -0.78
CA PHE A 11 1.60 -4.02 -0.53
C PHE A 11 2.41 -3.99 0.78
N MET A 12 1.91 -4.64 1.85
CA MET A 12 2.64 -4.73 3.12
C MET A 12 3.97 -5.48 2.95
N GLU A 13 3.96 -6.60 2.23
CA GLU A 13 5.18 -7.36 1.89
C GLU A 13 6.16 -6.52 1.05
N PHE A 14 5.65 -5.81 0.05
CA PHE A 14 6.45 -4.91 -0.79
C PHE A 14 7.07 -3.77 0.02
N LYS A 15 6.28 -3.09 0.87
CA LYS A 15 6.75 -2.02 1.75
C LYS A 15 7.88 -2.50 2.64
N ALA A 16 7.71 -3.64 3.33
CA ALA A 16 8.74 -4.19 4.20
C ALA A 16 10.03 -4.52 3.44
N THR A 17 9.92 -5.08 2.24
CA THR A 17 11.08 -5.43 1.40
C THR A 17 11.82 -4.18 0.92
N VAL A 18 11.11 -3.21 0.33
CA VAL A 18 11.73 -1.97 -0.18
C VAL A 18 12.33 -1.13 0.93
N GLU A 19 11.65 -1.00 2.07
CA GLU A 19 12.19 -0.24 3.21
C GLU A 19 13.44 -0.91 3.79
N LYS A 20 13.48 -2.24 3.83
CA LYS A 20 14.65 -3.00 4.28
C LYS A 20 15.82 -2.88 3.30
N GLU A 21 15.56 -2.97 2.00
CA GLU A 21 16.60 -2.91 0.96
C GLU A 21 17.16 -1.49 0.79
N THR A 22 16.29 -0.48 0.83
CA THR A 22 16.69 0.91 0.56
C THR A 22 17.00 1.71 1.82
N GLY A 23 16.57 1.24 3.00
CA GLY A 23 16.62 1.98 4.25
C GLY A 23 15.71 3.22 4.28
N LYS A 24 14.79 3.37 3.31
CA LYS A 24 13.95 4.56 3.13
C LYS A 24 12.47 4.18 3.13
N GLY A 25 11.68 4.95 3.88
CA GLY A 25 10.22 4.82 3.92
C GLY A 25 9.53 5.19 2.62
N ILE A 26 8.44 4.48 2.28
CA ILE A 26 7.56 4.84 1.16
C ILE A 26 6.76 6.09 1.55
N LYS A 27 6.75 7.12 0.69
CA LYS A 27 6.05 8.40 0.96
C LYS A 27 4.71 8.56 0.23
N ALA A 28 4.58 7.94 -0.94
CA ALA A 28 3.37 8.04 -1.74
C ALA A 28 3.17 6.78 -2.57
N LEU A 29 1.91 6.41 -2.81
CA LEU A 29 1.50 5.32 -3.70
C LEU A 29 0.70 5.89 -4.87
N GLN A 30 1.25 5.78 -6.08
CA GLN A 30 0.55 6.17 -7.31
C GLN A 30 -0.14 4.94 -7.91
N SER A 31 -1.48 4.90 -7.90
CA SER A 31 -2.24 3.85 -8.58
C SER A 31 -2.53 4.26 -10.04
N ASP A 32 -2.17 3.43 -11.01
CA ASP A 32 -2.33 3.72 -12.45
C ASP A 32 -3.79 3.87 -12.93
N ARG A 33 -4.79 3.51 -12.11
CA ARG A 33 -6.23 3.52 -12.49
C ARG A 33 -7.16 4.13 -11.44
N GLY A 34 -6.74 5.17 -10.73
CA GLY A 34 -7.65 5.98 -9.91
C GLY A 34 -8.31 5.25 -8.73
N GLY A 35 -7.59 4.36 -8.05
CA GLY A 35 -8.06 3.79 -6.77
C GLY A 35 -9.00 2.58 -6.87
N GLU A 36 -9.14 1.94 -8.04
CA GLU A 36 -9.96 0.73 -8.20
C GLU A 36 -9.53 -0.43 -7.26
N TYR A 37 -8.24 -0.42 -6.87
CA TYR A 37 -7.63 -1.40 -5.97
C TYR A 37 -7.51 -0.95 -4.50
N THR A 38 -7.81 0.32 -4.20
CA THR A 38 -7.76 0.81 -2.81
C THR A 38 -9.13 0.63 -2.18
N SER A 39 -9.29 -0.45 -1.42
CA SER A 39 -10.39 -0.55 -0.47
C SER A 39 -10.26 0.50 0.64
N ASP A 40 -11.35 0.79 1.36
CA ASP A 40 -11.32 1.68 2.53
C ASP A 40 -10.26 1.25 3.56
N LEU A 41 -10.05 -0.08 3.69
CA LEU A 41 -9.01 -0.66 4.54
C LEU A 41 -7.61 -0.28 4.04
N PHE A 42 -7.36 -0.37 2.73
CA PHE A 42 -6.09 0.00 2.12
C PHE A 42 -5.82 1.50 2.28
N THR A 43 -6.81 2.35 2.01
CA THR A 43 -6.68 3.80 2.19
C THR A 43 -6.45 4.17 3.66
N SER A 44 -7.10 3.47 4.60
CA SER A 44 -6.87 3.68 6.04
C SER A 44 -5.46 3.28 6.44
N TYR A 45 -4.96 2.16 5.93
CA TYR A 45 -3.58 1.73 6.13
C TYR A 45 -2.57 2.75 5.60
N LEU A 46 -2.76 3.25 4.37
CA LEU A 46 -1.88 4.28 3.82
C LEU A 46 -1.87 5.54 4.69
N LYS A 47 -3.04 6.00 5.15
CA LYS A 47 -3.13 7.15 6.06
C LYS A 47 -2.45 6.93 7.40
N GLU A 48 -2.64 5.75 8.02
CA GLU A 48 -2.00 5.39 9.28
C GLU A 48 -0.47 5.37 9.16
N HIS A 49 0.04 4.90 8.02
CA HIS A 49 1.46 4.88 7.71
C HIS A 49 2.00 6.18 7.09
N GLY A 50 1.18 7.22 6.95
CA GLY A 50 1.59 8.52 6.40
C GLY A 50 1.96 8.49 4.91
N ILE A 51 1.43 7.52 4.16
CA ILE A 51 1.68 7.33 2.73
C ILE A 51 0.56 8.04 1.95
N ARG A 52 0.96 8.93 1.03
CA ARG A 52 0.04 9.76 0.23
C ARG A 52 -0.48 9.07 -1.03
#